data_AF-A0A485ACI7-F1
#
_entry.id   AF-A0A485ACI7-F1
#
_cell.length_a   1.000
_cell.length_b   1.000
_cell.length_c   1.000
_cell.angle_alpha   90.00
_cell.angle_beta   90.00
_cell.angle_gamma   90.00
#
_symmetry.space_group_name_H-M   'P 1'
#
loop_
_entity.id
_entity.type
_entity.pdbx_description
1 polymer ?
#
loop_
_entity_poly.entity_id
_entity_poly.type
_entity_poly.pdbx_seq_one_letter_code
_entity_poly.pdbx_strand_id
1 'polypeptide(L)'
;MCIKHTVCVYCRTAGGIADEEVVAFGDSGNDIEMVKQAGYGFAMANAAEAVKAVAGYHAPHNNDEGVLAIIDKALKGEAPFA
;
A
#
# COMPACT_ATOMS: atom_id res chain seq x y z
N MET A 1 2.72 7.88 13.17
CA MET A 1 2.26 9.17 12.63
C MET A 1 1.63 8.88 11.27
N CYS A 2 0.31 8.66 11.21
CA CYS A 2 -0.44 8.45 9.96
C CYS A 2 -1.10 9.77 9.59
N ILE A 3 -0.75 10.35 8.45
CA ILE A 3 -1.34 11.60 7.96
C ILE A 3 -2.26 11.26 6.78
N LYS A 4 -3.56 11.24 7.09
CA LYS A 4 -4.73 11.41 6.20
C LYS A 4 -4.76 10.54 4.92
N HIS A 5 -5.57 9.49 4.95
CA HIS A 5 -5.98 8.60 3.84
C HIS A 5 -5.04 7.46 3.44
N THR A 6 -3.80 7.42 3.91
CA THR A 6 -3.01 6.20 3.77
C THR A 6 -3.56 5.08 4.65
N VAL A 7 -3.94 3.99 4.02
CA VAL A 7 -4.18 2.72 4.70
C VAL A 7 -2.82 2.01 4.87
N CYS A 8 -2.37 1.89 6.12
CA CYS A 8 -1.29 0.97 6.51
C CYS A 8 -1.96 -0.32 7.01
N VAL A 9 -1.95 -1.38 6.20
CA VAL A 9 -2.55 -2.67 6.59
C VAL A 9 -1.50 -3.55 7.24
N TYR A 10 -1.92 -4.15 8.36
CA TYR A 10 -1.10 -4.75 9.41
C TYR A 10 -1.51 -6.22 9.61
N CYS A 11 -0.54 -7.13 9.75
CA CYS A 11 -0.55 -8.30 10.66
C CYS A 11 0.78 -9.07 10.46
N ARG A 12 1.59 -9.45 11.47
CA ARG A 12 1.27 -9.86 12.84
C ARG A 12 2.57 -10.02 13.67
N THR A 13 2.65 -9.37 14.83
CA THR A 13 3.21 -9.83 16.14
C THR A 13 3.88 -8.70 16.94
N ALA A 14 3.92 -8.87 18.26
CA ALA A 14 4.17 -7.85 19.29
C ALA A 14 5.62 -7.31 19.39
N GLY A 15 6.39 -7.29 18.29
CA GLY A 15 7.83 -7.02 18.26
C GLY A 15 8.29 -5.77 17.48
N GLY A 16 7.37 -5.01 16.90
CA GLY A 16 7.68 -3.96 15.91
C GLY A 16 7.32 -4.42 14.50
N ILE A 17 7.25 -3.48 13.54
CA ILE A 17 6.95 -3.76 12.13
C ILE A 17 8.22 -3.47 11.34
N ALA A 18 8.70 -4.43 10.56
CA ALA A 18 9.69 -4.13 9.54
C ALA A 18 9.01 -3.43 8.36
N ASP A 19 9.69 -2.50 7.71
CA ASP A 19 9.14 -1.80 6.53
C ASP A 19 8.73 -2.80 5.42
N GLU A 20 9.40 -3.95 5.34
CA GLU A 20 9.11 -5.07 4.44
C GLU A 20 7.71 -5.69 4.66
N GLU A 21 7.16 -5.58 5.86
CA GLU A 21 5.84 -6.09 6.24
C GLU A 21 4.75 -5.03 6.12
N VAL A 22 5.11 -3.81 5.68
CA VAL A 22 4.18 -2.70 5.55
C VAL A 22 3.56 -2.70 4.16
N VAL A 23 2.23 -2.63 4.13
CA VAL A 23 1.46 -2.32 2.92
C VAL A 23 1.05 -0.86 2.99
N ALA A 24 1.46 -0.06 2.00
CA ALA A 24 1.10 1.35 1.90
C ALA A 24 0.42 1.65 0.56
N PHE A 25 -0.66 2.43 0.60
CA PHE A 25 -1.36 2.91 -0.59
C PHE A 25 -1.20 4.41 -0.72
N GLY A 26 -0.86 4.89 -1.91
CA GLY A 26 -0.72 6.32 -2.18
C GLY A 26 -1.36 6.74 -3.50
N ASP A 27 -1.84 7.97 -3.54
CA ASP A 27 -2.39 8.59 -4.75
C ASP A 27 -1.76 9.97 -5.04
N SER A 28 -1.26 10.64 -4.01
CA SER A 28 -0.80 12.03 -4.10
C SER A 28 0.66 12.19 -3.69
N GLY A 29 1.27 13.33 -4.03
CA GLY A 29 2.71 13.56 -3.85
C GLY A 29 3.21 13.43 -2.41
N ASN A 30 2.34 13.66 -1.42
CA ASN A 30 2.63 13.45 0.00
C ASN A 30 2.80 11.98 0.40
N ASP A 31 2.39 11.04 -0.44
CA ASP A 31 2.46 9.59 -0.16
C ASP A 31 3.74 8.95 -0.71
N ILE A 32 4.50 9.66 -1.56
CA ILE A 32 5.66 9.14 -2.29
C ILE A 32 6.68 8.50 -1.35
N GLU A 33 7.05 9.19 -0.27
CA GLU A 33 8.09 8.73 0.65
C GLU A 33 7.68 7.42 1.35
N MET A 34 6.41 7.34 1.73
CA MET A 34 5.86 6.19 2.46
C MET A 34 5.54 5.01 1.55
N VAL A 35 5.08 5.25 0.31
CA VAL A 35 4.94 4.20 -0.72
C VAL A 35 6.31 3.63 -1.09
N LYS A 36 7.35 4.48 -1.14
CA LYS A 36 8.72 4.05 -1.43
C LYS A 36 9.36 3.25 -0.29
N GLN A 37 9.05 3.58 0.96
CA GLN A 37 9.59 2.90 2.14
C GLN A 37 8.91 1.56 2.40
N ALA A 38 7.62 1.42 2.10
CA ALA A 38 6.87 0.20 2.31
C ALA A 38 7.36 -0.95 1.41
N GLY A 39 7.52 -2.15 1.99
CA GLY A 39 7.81 -3.38 1.25
C GLY A 39 6.74 -3.69 0.21
N TYR A 40 5.50 -3.31 0.51
CA TYR A 40 4.37 -3.39 -0.42
C TYR A 40 3.75 -2.01 -0.64
N GLY A 41 4.47 -1.17 -1.39
CA GLY A 41 3.99 0.14 -1.85
C GLY A 41 3.10 0.04 -3.10
N PHE A 42 1.83 0.44 -2.97
CA PHE A 42 0.84 0.47 -4.04
C PHE A 42 0.49 1.90 -4.46
N ALA A 43 0.59 2.20 -5.75
CA ALA A 43 -0.02 3.39 -6.35
C ALA A 43 -1.46 3.08 -6.77
N MET A 44 -2.40 3.92 -6.36
CA MET A 44 -3.80 3.81 -6.81
C MET A 44 -3.91 4.13 -8.30
N ALA A 45 -4.95 3.61 -8.97
CA ALA A 45 -5.14 3.87 -10.41
C ALA A 45 -5.25 5.38 -10.74
N ASN A 46 -5.86 6.15 -9.84
CA ASN A 46 -5.98 7.61 -9.92
C ASN A 46 -4.76 8.37 -9.37
N ALA A 47 -3.67 7.68 -9.04
CA ALA A 47 -2.48 8.30 -8.48
C ALA A 47 -1.77 9.21 -9.48
N ALA A 48 -1.11 10.23 -8.96
CA ALA A 48 -0.19 11.05 -9.72
C ALA A 48 0.96 10.20 -10.29
N GLU A 49 1.45 10.56 -11.48
CA GLU A 49 2.54 9.83 -12.16
C GLU A 49 3.80 9.70 -11.30
N ALA A 50 4.09 10.70 -10.46
CA ALA A 50 5.20 10.66 -9.51
C ALA A 50 5.06 9.55 -8.45
N VAL A 51 3.85 9.20 -8.05
CA VAL A 51 3.58 8.12 -7.09
C VAL A 51 3.67 6.77 -7.80
N LYS A 52 3.09 6.64 -9.00
CA LYS A 52 3.21 5.43 -9.82
C LYS A 52 4.67 5.10 -10.16
N ALA A 53 5.51 6.12 -10.36
CA ALA A 53 6.93 5.94 -10.66
C ALA A 53 7.74 5.36 -9.49
N VAL A 54 7.28 5.53 -8.25
CA VAL A 54 7.98 5.01 -7.05
C VAL A 54 7.32 3.75 -6.47
N ALA A 55 6.08 3.46 -6.83
CA ALA A 55 5.36 2.30 -6.33
C ALA A 55 5.88 1.01 -6.96
N GLY A 56 6.06 -0.02 -6.13
CA GLY A 56 6.39 -1.37 -6.61
C GLY A 56 5.18 -2.09 -7.21
N TYR A 57 3.98 -1.69 -6.82
CA TYR A 57 2.72 -2.31 -7.24
C TYR A 57 1.65 -1.27 -7.59
N HIS A 58 0.66 -1.69 -8.37
CA HIS A 58 -0.49 -0.85 -8.70
C HIS A 58 -1.77 -1.44 -8.12
N ALA A 59 -2.56 -0.60 -7.46
CA ALA A 59 -3.87 -0.94 -6.93
C ALA A 59 -4.99 -0.45 -7.87
N PRO A 60 -6.16 -1.11 -7.86
CA PRO A 60 -7.33 -0.64 -8.59
C PRO A 60 -7.78 0.76 -8.13
N HIS A 61 -8.74 1.35 -8.83
CA HIS A 61 -9.29 2.65 -8.46
C HIS A 61 -9.93 2.59 -7.06
N ASN A 62 -9.85 3.68 -6.30
CA ASN A 62 -10.40 3.75 -4.94
C ASN A 62 -11.93 3.48 -4.91
N ASN A 63 -12.66 3.91 -5.94
CA ASN A 63 -14.10 3.65 -6.10
C ASN A 63 -14.46 2.19 -6.41
N ASP A 64 -13.50 1.36 -6.83
CA ASP A 64 -13.73 -0.06 -7.15
C ASP A 64 -13.31 -0.97 -5.98
N GLU A 65 -13.35 -0.45 -4.75
CA GLU A 65 -12.90 -1.19 -3.55
C GLU A 65 -11.44 -1.67 -3.68
N GLY A 66 -10.59 -0.94 -4.42
CA GLY A 66 -9.23 -1.38 -4.75
C GLY A 66 -8.36 -1.70 -3.53
N VAL A 67 -8.56 -0.99 -2.42
CA VAL A 67 -7.88 -1.29 -1.16
C VAL A 67 -8.37 -2.62 -0.56
N LEU A 68 -9.68 -2.88 -0.57
CA LEU A 68 -10.27 -4.13 -0.05
C LEU A 68 -9.79 -5.34 -0.85
N ALA A 69 -9.68 -5.23 -2.17
CA ALA A 69 -9.17 -6.31 -3.02
C ALA A 69 -7.73 -6.69 -2.66
N ILE A 70 -6.89 -5.72 -2.30
CA ILE A 70 -5.51 -5.97 -1.90
C ILE A 70 -5.43 -6.53 -0.48
N ILE A 71 -6.28 -6.06 0.44
CA ILE A 71 -6.40 -6.63 1.79
C ILE A 71 -6.86 -8.09 1.73
N ASP A 72 -7.85 -8.40 0.89
CA ASP A 72 -8.36 -9.76 0.71
C ASP A 72 -7.27 -10.71 0.19
N LYS A 73 -6.45 -10.25 -0.79
CA LYS A 73 -5.27 -11.00 -1.24
C LYS A 73 -4.26 -11.24 -0.13
N ALA A 74 -3.98 -10.23 0.69
CA ALA A 74 -3.06 -10.36 1.82
C ALA A 74 -3.58 -11.36 2.86
N LEU A 75 -4.89 -11.36 3.14
CA LEU A 75 -5.51 -12.32 4.06
C LEU A 75 -5.52 -13.75 3.50
N LYS A 76 -5.62 -13.90 2.18
CA LYS A 76 -5.59 -15.21 1.49
C LYS A 76 -4.17 -15.72 1.22
N GLY A 77 -3.13 -14.89 1.45
CA GLY A 77 -1.74 -15.23 1.13
C GLY A 77 -1.52 -15.36 -0.39
N GLU A 78 -2.23 -14.56 -1.18
CA GLU A 78 -2.09 -14.52 -2.63
C GLU A 78 -1.00 -13.52 -3.04
N ALA A 79 -0.35 -13.76 -4.18
CA ALA A 79 0.65 -12.85 -4.72
C ALA A 79 0.10 -11.39 -4.81
N PRO A 80 0.89 -10.39 -4.37
CA PRO A 80 2.32 -10.45 -4.06
C PRO A 80 2.70 -10.86 -2.62
N PHE A 81 1.75 -11.22 -1.76
CA PHE A 81 1.97 -11.47 -0.32
C PHE A 81 2.33 -12.93 0.03
N ALA A 82 2.73 -13.73 -0.97
CA ALA A 82 2.97 -15.17 -0.88
C ALA A 82 4.45 -15.51 -0.74
#